data_AF-A0AA96MBU2-F1
#
_entry.id   AF-A0AA96MBU2-F1
#
_cell.length_a   1.000
_cell.length_b   1.000
_cell.length_c   1.000
_cell.angle_alpha   90.00
_cell.angle_beta   90.00
_cell.angle_gamma   90.00
#
_symmetry.space_group_name_H-M   'P 1'
#
loop_
_entity.id
_entity.type
_entity.pdbx_description
1 polymer ?
#
loop_
_entity_poly.entity_id
_entity_poly.type
_entity_poly.pdbx_seq_one_letter_code
_entity_poly.pdbx_strand_id
1 'polypeptide(L)'
;MGGAALAVCLKTKDIKLKQLAGSSAFSALVGGVTEPAIYGINLKYKRPFYIACISIGLGGIIVGMAGGQYPALITISLVTLPTIAVLKGGMSMLIAAAIGFAGTFAGTYFFGFNDSMLDKK
;
A
#
# COMPACT_ATOMS: atom_id res chain seq x y z
N MET A 1 0.28 0.55 -1.94
CA MET A 1 1.65 -0.03 -1.92
C MET A 1 2.31 0.02 -0.55
N GLY A 2 2.23 1.15 0.19
CA GLY A 2 2.80 1.26 1.55
C GLY A 2 2.28 0.23 2.56
N GLY A 3 1.01 -0.20 2.46
CA GLY A 3 0.46 -1.24 3.34
C GLY A 3 1.16 -2.61 3.24
N ALA A 4 1.66 -2.98 2.05
CA ALA A 4 2.41 -4.23 1.88
C ALA A 4 3.80 -4.12 2.54
N ALA A 5 4.48 -2.99 2.35
CA ALA A 5 5.75 -2.71 3.03
C ALA A 5 5.59 -2.70 4.56
N LEU A 6 4.50 -2.11 5.07
CA LEU A 6 4.21 -2.06 6.50
C LEU A 6 3.90 -3.46 7.06
N ALA A 7 3.13 -4.28 6.33
CA ALA A 7 2.86 -5.66 6.69
C ALA A 7 4.14 -6.50 6.76
N VAL A 8 5.04 -6.31 5.79
CA VAL A 8 6.36 -6.99 5.77
C VAL A 8 7.23 -6.52 6.94
N CYS A 9 7.24 -5.22 7.26
CA CYS A 9 7.97 -4.66 8.40
C CYS A 9 7.53 -5.27 9.74
N LEU A 10 6.22 -5.48 9.92
CA LEU A 10 5.68 -6.09 11.14
C LEU A 10 5.89 -7.60 11.19
N LYS A 11 5.94 -8.28 10.05
CA LYS A 11 6.05 -9.74 10.00
C LYS A 11 7.49 -10.24 10.04
N THR A 12 8.44 -9.52 9.43
CA THR A 12 9.83 -9.99 9.34
C THR A 12 10.56 -9.93 10.67
N LYS A 13 11.42 -10.92 10.92
CA LYS A 13 12.37 -10.93 12.04
C LYS A 13 13.73 -10.34 11.69
N ASP A 14 14.04 -10.16 10.40
CA ASP A 14 15.32 -9.61 9.96
C ASP A 14 15.39 -8.10 10.20
N ILE A 15 16.44 -7.66 10.92
CA ILE A 15 16.60 -6.26 11.34
C ILE A 15 16.78 -5.33 10.13
N LYS A 16 17.52 -5.77 9.10
CA LYS A 16 17.82 -4.95 7.92
C LYS A 16 16.56 -4.78 7.07
N LEU A 17 15.84 -5.87 6.84
CA LEU A 17 14.57 -5.85 6.12
C LEU A 17 13.55 -5.00 6.87
N LYS A 18 13.44 -5.16 8.20
CA LYS A 18 12.52 -4.39 9.03
C LYS A 18 12.78 -2.89 8.95
N GLN A 19 14.05 -2.44 9.01
CA GLN A 19 14.40 -1.03 8.84
C GLN A 19 14.02 -0.51 7.45
N LEU A 20 14.37 -1.25 6.40
CA LEU A 20 14.06 -0.86 5.02
C LEU A 20 12.54 -0.84 4.76
N ALA A 21 11.82 -1.79 5.33
CA ALA A 21 10.37 -1.88 5.23
C ALA A 21 9.65 -0.79 6.00
N GLY A 22 10.13 -0.44 7.19
CA GLY A 22 9.61 0.66 7.98
C GLY A 22 9.79 2.02 7.29
N SER A 23 11.00 2.31 6.81
CA SER A 23 11.28 3.59 6.14
C SER A 23 10.53 3.72 4.80
N SER A 24 10.46 2.64 4.01
CA SER A 24 9.72 2.61 2.76
C SER A 24 8.21 2.73 2.97
N ALA A 25 7.67 2.06 4.00
CA ALA A 25 6.26 2.18 4.36
C ALA A 25 5.92 3.61 4.80
N PHE A 26 6.76 4.23 5.63
CA PHE A 26 6.57 5.61 6.07
C PHE A 26 6.60 6.59 4.90
N SER A 27 7.58 6.46 4.00
CA SER A 27 7.68 7.28 2.80
C SER A 27 6.45 7.15 1.90
N ALA A 28 5.94 5.93 1.71
CA ALA A 28 4.75 5.68 0.91
C ALA A 28 3.44 6.15 1.57
N LEU A 29 3.31 6.07 2.90
CA LEU A 29 2.11 6.52 3.62
C LEU A 29 2.07 8.04 3.80
N VAL A 30 3.20 8.65 4.15
CA VAL A 30 3.27 10.07 4.51
C VAL A 30 3.67 10.93 3.31
N GLY A 31 4.78 10.58 2.66
CA GLY A 31 5.29 11.32 1.51
C GLY A 31 4.59 10.98 0.19
N GLY A 32 3.89 9.84 0.11
CA GLY A 32 3.31 9.34 -1.14
C GLY A 32 4.33 8.78 -2.12
N VAL A 33 5.60 8.71 -1.74
CA VAL A 33 6.64 8.18 -2.62
C VAL A 33 6.60 6.67 -2.54
N THR A 34 6.24 6.00 -3.64
CA THR A 34 5.98 4.55 -3.64
C THR A 34 7.14 3.73 -4.17
N GLU A 35 8.06 4.34 -4.91
CA GLU A 35 9.26 3.72 -5.47
C GLU A 35 10.06 2.87 -4.46
N PRO A 36 10.40 3.35 -3.24
CA PRO A 36 11.15 2.55 -2.29
C PRO A 36 10.35 1.33 -1.80
N ALA A 37 9.04 1.46 -1.65
CA ALA A 37 8.18 0.35 -1.25
C ALA A 37 7.96 -0.68 -2.37
N ILE A 38 7.78 -0.20 -3.61
CA ILE A 38 7.58 -1.02 -4.80
C ILE A 38 8.84 -1.83 -5.08
N TYR A 39 9.98 -1.16 -5.30
CA TYR A 39 11.22 -1.82 -5.74
C TYR A 39 11.99 -2.45 -4.59
N GLY A 40 11.97 -1.85 -3.40
CA GLY A 40 12.73 -2.35 -2.26
C GLY A 40 12.15 -3.63 -1.66
N ILE A 41 10.82 -3.79 -1.70
CA ILE A 41 10.12 -4.85 -0.95
C ILE A 41 9.12 -5.57 -1.85
N ASN A 42 8.13 -4.87 -2.39
CA ASN A 42 6.96 -5.53 -3.00
C ASN A 42 7.37 -6.37 -4.21
N LEU A 43 8.11 -5.79 -5.16
CA LEU A 43 8.60 -6.50 -6.35
C LEU A 43 9.67 -7.53 -6.00
N LYS A 44 10.53 -7.24 -5.02
CA LYS A 44 11.58 -8.16 -4.57
C LYS A 44 11.00 -9.50 -4.11
N TYR A 45 9.90 -9.47 -3.35
CA TYR A 45 9.25 -10.69 -2.83
C TYR A 45 8.08 -11.19 -3.70
N LYS A 46 7.72 -10.47 -4.78
CA LYS A 46 6.66 -10.73 -5.78
C LYS A 46 5.24 -10.96 -5.24
N ARG A 47 5.05 -11.84 -4.26
CA ARG A 47 3.77 -12.13 -3.58
C ARG A 47 3.16 -10.88 -2.95
N PRO A 48 3.88 -10.02 -2.21
CA PRO A 48 3.30 -8.78 -1.68
C PRO A 48 2.85 -7.83 -2.81
N PHE A 49 3.56 -7.81 -3.94
CA PHE A 49 3.21 -6.99 -5.10
C PHE A 49 1.87 -7.40 -5.71
N TYR A 50 1.67 -8.69 -6.01
CA TYR A 50 0.41 -9.16 -6.60
C TYR A 50 -0.79 -8.89 -5.69
N ILE A 51 -0.64 -9.13 -4.38
CA ILE A 51 -1.70 -8.87 -3.39
C ILE A 51 -2.03 -7.38 -3.32
N ALA A 52 -1.02 -6.52 -3.33
CA ALA A 52 -1.21 -5.07 -3.35
C ALA A 52 -1.93 -4.61 -4.62
N CYS A 53 -1.54 -5.12 -5.80
CA CYS A 53 -2.17 -4.75 -7.06
C CYS A 53 -3.65 -5.15 -7.11
N ILE A 54 -3.98 -6.38 -6.70
CA ILE A 54 -5.37 -6.87 -6.70
C ILE A 54 -6.23 -6.05 -5.72
N SER A 55 -5.73 -5.81 -4.51
CA SER A 55 -6.46 -5.07 -3.48
C SER A 55 -6.73 -3.61 -3.90
N ILE A 56 -5.73 -2.95 -4.49
CA ILE A 56 -5.87 -1.57 -4.97
C ILE A 56 -6.75 -1.51 -6.22
N GLY A 57 -6.65 -2.50 -7.12
CA GLY A 57 -7.51 -2.62 -8.29
C GLY A 57 -9.00 -2.73 -7.92
N LEU A 58 -9.32 -3.55 -6.91
CA LEU A 58 -10.69 -3.65 -6.38
C LEU A 58 -11.16 -2.31 -5.77
N GLY A 59 -10.29 -1.62 -5.04
CA GLY A 59 -10.59 -0.28 -4.53
C GLY A 59 -10.91 0.71 -5.66
N GLY A 60 -10.13 0.69 -6.74
CA GLY A 60 -10.35 1.53 -7.92
C GLY A 60 -11.70 1.29 -8.60
N ILE A 61 -12.12 0.02 -8.72
CA ILE A 61 -13.43 -0.34 -9.28
C ILE A 61 -14.56 0.24 -8.43
N ILE A 62 -14.46 0.15 -7.11
CA ILE A 62 -15.47 0.71 -6.18
C ILE A 62 -15.59 2.24 -6.35
N VAL A 63 -14.46 2.95 -6.45
CA VAL A 63 -14.46 4.41 -6.69
C VAL A 63 -15.09 4.74 -8.05
N GLY A 64 -14.74 3.97 -9.09
CA GLY A 64 -15.28 4.16 -10.43
C GLY A 64 -16.80 3.97 -10.49
N MET A 65 -17.32 2.94 -9.83
CA MET A 65 -18.77 2.69 -9.73
C MET A 65 -19.49 3.75 -8.90
N ALA A 66 -18.84 4.30 -7.86
CA ALA A 66 -19.40 5.36 -7.03
C ALA A 66 -19.38 6.75 -7.70
N GLY A 67 -18.86 6.87 -8.93
CA GLY A 67 -18.77 8.14 -9.65
C GLY A 67 -17.72 9.10 -9.06
N GLY A 68 -16.74 8.60 -8.33
CA GLY A 68 -15.64 9.41 -7.79
C GLY A 68 -14.77 9.95 -8.91
N GLN A 69 -14.62 11.27 -8.99
CA GLN A 69 -13.85 11.93 -10.06
C GLN A 69 -12.51 12.42 -9.52
N TYR A 70 -11.41 12.03 -10.15
CA TYR A 70 -10.10 12.63 -9.95
C TYR A 70 -9.92 13.76 -10.97
N PRO A 71 -9.92 15.05 -10.57
CA PRO A 71 -9.60 16.13 -11.49
C PRO A 71 -8.12 16.16 -11.89
N ALA A 72 -7.26 15.45 -11.14
CA ALA A 72 -5.84 15.30 -11.40
C ALA A 72 -5.30 13.99 -10.80
N LEU A 73 -4.10 13.58 -11.22
CA LEU A 73 -3.40 12.42 -10.67
C LEU A 73 -2.86 12.76 -9.27
N ILE A 74 -3.71 12.65 -8.25
CA ILE A 74 -3.35 12.94 -6.86
C ILE A 74 -2.84 11.64 -6.21
N THR A 75 -1.61 11.66 -5.71
CA THR A 75 -1.09 10.58 -4.90
C THR A 75 -1.89 10.47 -3.60
N ILE A 76 -2.38 9.28 -3.28
CA ILE A 76 -3.13 9.03 -2.06
C ILE A 76 -2.14 8.80 -0.91
N SER A 77 -2.04 9.79 -0.04
CA SER A 77 -1.14 9.83 1.12
C SER A 77 -1.85 10.48 2.29
N LEU A 78 -1.29 10.36 3.50
CA LEU A 78 -1.84 11.01 4.68
C LEU A 78 -1.93 12.55 4.51
N VAL A 79 -1.00 13.13 3.75
CA VAL A 79 -0.95 14.57 3.47
C VAL A 79 -2.04 15.03 2.49
N THR A 80 -2.47 14.18 1.57
CA THR A 80 -3.50 14.51 0.57
C THR A 80 -4.92 14.16 1.03
N LEU A 81 -5.06 13.51 2.19
CA LEU A 81 -6.33 13.14 2.81
C LEU A 81 -7.33 14.31 3.00
N PRO A 82 -6.90 15.52 3.40
CA PRO A 82 -7.81 16.68 3.48
C PRO A 82 -8.30 17.12 2.09
N THR A 83 -7.40 17.10 1.10
CA THR A 83 -7.73 17.43 -0.29
C THR A 83 -8.74 16.46 -0.87
N ILE A 84 -8.59 15.16 -0.57
CA ILE A 84 -9.51 14.11 -1.01
C ILE A 84 -10.88 14.25 -0.34
N ALA A 85 -10.94 14.67 0.93
CA ALA A 85 -12.19 14.83 1.66
C ALA A 85 -13.13 15.91 1.10
N VAL A 86 -12.57 16.95 0.46
CA VAL A 86 -13.33 18.08 -0.10
C VAL A 86 -13.75 17.85 -1.56
N LEU A 87 -13.22 16.79 -2.20
CA LEU A 87 -13.54 16.44 -3.59
C LEU A 87 -14.93 15.79 -3.70
N LYS A 88 -15.57 15.99 -4.86
CA LYS A 88 -16.86 15.36 -5.19
C LYS A 88 -16.66 13.85 -5.32
N GLY A 89 -17.26 13.07 -4.41
CA GLY A 89 -16.98 11.63 -4.27
C GLY A 89 -15.76 11.30 -3.37
N GLY A 90 -15.27 12.27 -2.60
CA GLY A 90 -14.16 12.10 -1.65
C GLY A 90 -14.41 11.01 -0.62
N MET A 91 -15.66 10.84 -0.17
CA MET A 91 -16.02 9.80 0.79
C MET A 91 -15.80 8.39 0.24
N SER A 92 -16.24 8.12 -1.00
CA SER A 92 -15.98 6.85 -1.68
C SER A 92 -14.48 6.60 -1.92
N MET A 93 -13.71 7.65 -2.16
CA MET A 93 -12.25 7.54 -2.32
C MET A 93 -11.55 7.18 -1.00
N LEU A 94 -11.98 7.78 0.12
CA LEU A 94 -11.45 7.45 1.44
C LEU A 94 -11.79 6.02 1.83
N ILE A 95 -13.01 5.57 1.55
CA ILE A 95 -13.45 4.20 1.78
C ILE A 95 -12.61 3.23 0.93
N ALA A 96 -12.42 3.51 -0.35
CA ALA A 96 -11.62 2.67 -1.23
C ALA A 96 -10.13 2.66 -0.85
N ALA A 97 -9.58 3.79 -0.42
CA ALA A 97 -8.21 3.86 0.09
C ALA A 97 -8.05 3.02 1.36
N ALA A 98 -9.02 3.07 2.27
CA ALA A 98 -9.05 2.24 3.48
C ALA A 98 -9.16 0.75 3.14
N ILE A 99 -10.06 0.36 2.23
CA ILE A 99 -10.23 -1.03 1.78
C ILE A 99 -8.96 -1.52 1.07
N GLY A 100 -8.39 -0.71 0.17
CA GLY A 100 -7.17 -1.05 -0.55
C GLY A 100 -5.97 -1.20 0.39
N PHE A 101 -5.84 -0.30 1.38
CA PHE A 101 -4.80 -0.39 2.40
C PHE A 101 -4.98 -1.62 3.30
N ALA A 102 -6.18 -1.82 3.85
CA ALA A 102 -6.49 -2.93 4.74
C ALA A 102 -6.37 -4.28 4.02
N GLY A 103 -6.89 -4.39 2.80
CA GLY A 103 -6.79 -5.60 1.97
C GLY A 103 -5.34 -5.91 1.60
N THR A 104 -4.57 -4.89 1.19
CA THR A 104 -3.15 -5.07 0.91
C THR A 104 -2.38 -5.48 2.17
N PHE A 105 -2.61 -4.82 3.30
CA PHE A 105 -1.94 -5.08 4.56
C PHE A 105 -2.26 -6.48 5.08
N ALA A 106 -3.54 -6.83 5.23
CA ALA A 106 -3.98 -8.13 5.72
C ALA A 106 -3.54 -9.25 4.78
N GLY A 107 -3.77 -9.11 3.47
CA GLY A 107 -3.34 -10.11 2.49
C GLY A 107 -1.84 -10.32 2.51
N THR A 108 -1.06 -9.24 2.59
CA THR A 108 0.41 -9.34 2.64
C THR A 108 0.89 -9.96 3.94
N TYR A 109 0.24 -9.61 5.06
CA TYR A 109 0.56 -10.14 6.39
C TYR A 109 0.28 -11.64 6.49
N PHE A 110 -0.84 -12.14 5.97
CA PHE A 110 -1.14 -13.58 6.04
C PHE A 110 -0.42 -14.38 4.95
N PHE A 111 -0.53 -13.96 3.68
CA PHE A 111 -0.10 -14.76 2.51
C PHE A 111 1.09 -14.18 1.74
N GLY A 112 1.35 -12.88 1.85
CA GLY A 112 2.33 -12.20 0.99
C GLY A 112 3.80 -12.39 1.39
N PHE A 113 4.10 -12.48 2.69
CA PHE A 113 5.49 -12.57 3.15
C PHE A 113 5.69 -13.68 4.18
N ASN A 114 6.83 -14.38 4.11
CA ASN A 114 7.27 -15.34 5.11
C ASN A 114 8.80 -15.22 5.23
N ASP A 115 9.35 -15.31 6.44
CA ASP A 115 10.80 -15.21 6.66
C ASP A 115 11.59 -16.32 5.94
N SER A 116 10.93 -17.41 5.52
CA SER A 116 11.53 -18.42 4.61
C SER A 116 11.88 -17.89 3.22
N MET A 117 11.37 -16.71 2.83
CA MET A 117 11.72 -16.01 1.59
C MET A 117 12.97 -15.14 1.73
N LEU A 118 13.53 -15.02 2.94
CA LEU A 118 14.82 -14.38 3.14
C LEU A 118 15.89 -15.22 2.44
N ASP A 119 16.71 -14.56 1.64
CA ASP A 119 17.87 -15.19 1.02
C ASP A 119 18.79 -15.71 2.14
N LYS A 120 18.90 -17.04 2.27
CA LYS A 120 19.88 -17.66 3.17
C LYS A 120 21.27 -17.37 2.57
N LYS A 121 21.89 -16.30 3.03
CA LYS A 121 23.33 -16.08 2.89
C LYS A 121 24.06 -16.65 4.10
#